data_AF-A0A8T0VR44-F1
#
_entry.id   AF-A0A8T0VR44-F1
#
_cell.length_a   1.000
_cell.length_b   1.000
_cell.length_c   1.000
_cell.angle_alpha   90.00
_cell.angle_beta   90.00
_cell.angle_gamma   90.00
#
_symmetry.space_group_name_H-M   'P 1'
#
loop_
_entity.id
_entity.type
_entity.pdbx_description
1 polymer ?
#
loop_
_entity_poly.entity_id
_entity_poly.type
_entity_poly.pdbx_seq_one_letter_code
_entity_poly.pdbx_strand_id
1 'polypeptide(L)'
;MGARNGRNRSAVLDDLYGVQLWRPLPQSAQVSEDETPRTTAEGVESSTCQLQKGGRTQQRLLIRRLWQHRPSCLKPIHCSITCDKHAGETIANVVTSLPFIVLGLQTPRKNLNTAIYANSLVGVGIASSLYHSSKGEIRKFLRWADYTMIATTTLCLSRALRNENPRLLMAASALLLPFQPLMVSAVHTGLMEVSFARRASIEPELRMAHNLHKMSSLLGGALFIADDCFPDTPYIHAAWHLAATIGIGTCNKLLE
;
A
#
# COMPACT_ATOMS: atom_id res chain seq x y z
N MET A 1 -64.69 -15.66 4.06
CA MET A 1 -65.01 -14.46 3.25
C MET A 1 -63.99 -13.38 3.58
N GLY A 2 -63.42 -12.70 2.57
CA GLY A 2 -62.68 -11.44 2.75
C GLY A 2 -61.25 -11.47 2.22
N ALA A 3 -61.03 -10.82 1.08
CA ALA A 3 -59.78 -10.69 0.34
C ALA A 3 -59.27 -9.24 0.35
N ARG A 4 -57.94 -9.07 0.18
CA ARG A 4 -57.17 -7.87 -0.29
C ARG A 4 -57.34 -6.58 0.54
N ASN A 5 -56.41 -5.64 0.68
CA ASN A 5 -55.20 -5.16 0.01
C ASN A 5 -54.54 -4.19 1.03
N GLY A 6 -53.25 -3.89 1.14
CA GLY A 6 -52.03 -4.19 0.41
C GLY A 6 -50.90 -3.32 1.01
N ARG A 7 -49.64 -3.59 0.64
CA ARG A 7 -48.60 -2.63 0.19
C ARG A 7 -47.22 -3.32 0.23
N ASN A 8 -46.74 -3.70 -0.95
CA ASN A 8 -45.37 -4.18 -1.19
C ASN A 8 -44.33 -3.14 -0.78
N ARG A 9 -43.29 -3.55 -0.03
CA ARG A 9 -41.92 -3.07 -0.21
C ARG A 9 -40.90 -4.15 0.20
N SER A 10 -39.97 -4.40 -0.73
CA SER A 10 -38.59 -4.85 -0.53
C SER A 10 -38.32 -6.33 -0.26
N ALA A 11 -38.66 -7.18 -1.24
CA ALA A 11 -37.83 -8.35 -1.56
C ALA A 11 -36.66 -7.88 -2.45
N VAL A 12 -35.68 -7.23 -1.84
CA VAL A 12 -34.38 -6.92 -2.45
C VAL A 12 -33.40 -6.98 -1.29
N LEU A 13 -32.83 -8.16 -1.02
CA LEU A 13 -31.55 -8.37 -0.31
C LEU A 13 -31.18 -9.87 -0.14
N ASP A 14 -31.81 -10.79 -0.88
CA ASP A 14 -31.55 -12.24 -0.73
C ASP A 14 -30.50 -12.83 -1.69
N ASP A 15 -29.67 -12.01 -2.37
CA ASP A 15 -28.73 -12.56 -3.38
C ASP A 15 -27.31 -11.98 -3.36
N LEU A 16 -26.79 -11.63 -2.19
CA LEU A 16 -25.35 -11.44 -2.00
C LEU A 16 -24.88 -12.33 -0.85
N TYR A 17 -24.40 -13.52 -1.21
CA TYR A 17 -23.33 -14.33 -0.57
C TYR A 17 -23.65 -15.80 -0.83
N GLY A 18 -23.27 -16.27 -2.02
CA GLY A 18 -23.24 -17.69 -2.35
C GLY A 18 -22.21 -18.43 -1.51
N VAL A 19 -22.62 -18.84 -0.31
CA VAL A 19 -21.97 -19.87 0.51
C VAL A 19 -23.10 -20.61 1.25
N GLN A 20 -23.56 -21.73 0.71
CA GLN A 20 -24.35 -22.69 1.50
C GLN A 20 -23.37 -23.47 2.39
N LEU A 21 -23.24 -23.05 3.65
CA LEU A 21 -22.56 -23.85 4.66
C LEU A 21 -23.57 -24.80 5.30
N TRP A 22 -23.25 -26.08 5.16
CA TRP A 22 -23.83 -27.28 5.78
C TRP A 22 -24.41 -27.05 7.20
N ARG A 23 -25.68 -27.43 7.40
CA ARG A 23 -26.44 -27.29 8.65
C ARG A 23 -26.37 -28.61 9.45
N PRO A 24 -25.86 -28.65 10.69
CA PRO A 24 -26.08 -29.79 11.57
C PRO A 24 -27.49 -29.75 12.16
N LEU A 25 -28.17 -30.89 12.13
CA LEU A 25 -29.46 -31.17 12.78
C LEU A 25 -29.32 -31.16 14.32
N PRO A 26 -30.28 -30.64 15.09
CA PRO A 26 -30.47 -31.06 16.47
C PRO A 26 -31.63 -32.05 16.58
N GLN A 27 -31.31 -33.28 16.96
CA GLN A 27 -32.25 -34.23 17.53
C GLN A 27 -32.41 -33.97 19.04
N SER A 28 -33.67 -33.85 19.46
CA SER A 28 -34.28 -34.28 20.73
C SER A 28 -33.55 -34.08 22.06
N ALA A 29 -34.20 -33.34 22.98
CA ALA A 29 -34.42 -33.78 24.36
C ALA A 29 -35.61 -33.02 24.98
N GLN A 30 -36.62 -33.77 25.43
CA GLN A 30 -37.68 -33.32 26.33
C GLN A 30 -37.18 -33.23 27.79
N VAL A 31 -38.07 -32.75 28.69
CA VAL A 31 -38.09 -32.84 30.17
C VAL A 31 -37.38 -31.64 30.85
N SER A 32 -37.91 -30.92 31.83
CA SER A 32 -39.19 -30.85 32.57
C SER A 32 -39.20 -29.51 33.34
N GLU A 33 -40.41 -29.09 33.75
CA GLU A 33 -40.78 -27.91 34.54
C GLU A 33 -40.09 -27.82 35.91
N ASP A 34 -39.85 -26.60 36.44
CA ASP A 34 -40.46 -26.15 37.70
C ASP A 34 -40.30 -24.63 37.99
N GLU A 35 -41.17 -24.14 38.87
CA GLU A 35 -41.61 -22.77 39.16
C GLU A 35 -40.65 -21.77 39.87
N THR A 36 -40.95 -20.49 39.59
CA THR A 36 -40.85 -19.16 40.25
C THR A 36 -40.38 -18.94 41.75
N PRO A 37 -40.39 -17.70 42.33
CA PRO A 37 -39.22 -16.82 42.47
C PRO A 37 -38.93 -16.36 43.93
N ARG A 38 -37.72 -15.84 44.25
CA ARG A 38 -37.49 -14.73 45.24
C ARG A 38 -36.01 -14.40 45.52
N THR A 39 -35.69 -13.12 45.31
CA THR A 39 -34.89 -12.17 46.14
C THR A 39 -33.84 -12.69 47.15
N THR A 40 -32.56 -12.28 47.03
CA THR A 40 -31.91 -11.17 47.80
C THR A 40 -30.37 -11.12 47.59
N ALA A 41 -29.86 -9.88 47.56
CA ALA A 41 -28.58 -9.37 48.09
C ALA A 41 -27.21 -9.83 47.55
N GLU A 42 -26.49 -8.80 47.06
CA GLU A 42 -25.08 -8.44 47.30
C GLU A 42 -23.92 -9.31 46.75
N GLY A 43 -23.11 -8.64 45.91
CA GLY A 43 -21.79 -9.08 45.46
C GLY A 43 -21.11 -7.94 44.73
N VAL A 44 -20.58 -6.98 45.49
CA VAL A 44 -19.66 -5.93 45.00
C VAL A 44 -18.26 -6.55 44.79
N GLU A 45 -17.55 -6.00 43.79
CA GLU A 45 -16.14 -6.18 43.43
C GLU A 45 -15.72 -7.36 42.52
N SER A 46 -15.42 -7.04 41.26
CA SER A 46 -14.02 -6.85 40.86
C SER A 46 -13.93 -6.13 39.51
N SER A 47 -13.51 -4.87 39.59
CA SER A 47 -12.96 -4.12 38.46
C SER A 47 -11.64 -4.76 38.00
N THR A 48 -11.15 -4.35 36.83
CA THR A 48 -9.80 -4.61 36.29
C THR A 48 -9.62 -5.86 35.40
N CYS A 49 -10.27 -5.93 34.23
CA CYS A 49 -9.68 -6.62 33.05
C CYS A 49 -10.32 -6.36 31.67
N GLN A 50 -11.35 -5.51 31.52
CA GLN A 50 -12.01 -5.31 30.22
C GLN A 50 -11.58 -4.06 29.43
N LEU A 51 -10.77 -3.17 30.02
CA LEU A 51 -10.52 -1.86 29.41
C LEU A 51 -9.45 -1.87 28.29
N GLN A 52 -8.53 -2.84 28.27
CA GLN A 52 -7.47 -2.89 27.24
C GLN A 52 -7.87 -3.63 25.95
N LYS A 53 -8.82 -4.58 26.02
CA LYS A 53 -9.32 -5.32 24.83
C LYS A 53 -10.27 -4.48 23.99
N GLY A 54 -11.07 -3.62 24.63
CA GLY A 54 -12.00 -2.71 23.96
C GLY A 54 -11.31 -1.71 23.04
N GLY A 55 -10.23 -1.06 23.51
CA GLY A 55 -9.50 -0.03 22.76
C GLY A 55 -8.83 -0.56 21.48
N ARG A 56 -8.15 -1.71 21.54
CA ARG A 56 -7.51 -2.33 20.36
C ARG A 56 -8.51 -2.79 19.30
N THR A 57 -9.67 -3.27 19.74
CA THR A 57 -10.72 -3.77 18.83
C THR A 57 -11.48 -2.63 18.18
N GLN A 58 -11.84 -1.60 18.96
CA GLN A 58 -12.40 -0.33 18.46
C GLN A 58 -11.47 0.35 17.46
N GLN A 59 -10.17 0.47 17.77
CA GLN A 59 -9.19 1.09 16.88
C GLN A 59 -9.03 0.31 15.56
N ARG A 60 -9.01 -1.04 15.62
CA ARG A 60 -9.03 -1.87 14.40
C ARG A 60 -10.30 -1.70 13.59
N LEU A 61 -11.46 -1.56 14.23
CA LEU A 61 -12.75 -1.35 13.57
C LEU A 61 -12.83 0.05 12.93
N LEU A 62 -12.28 1.07 13.58
CA LEU A 62 -12.18 2.43 13.04
C LEU A 62 -11.23 2.49 11.85
N ILE A 63 -10.06 1.86 11.94
CA ILE A 63 -9.11 1.77 10.81
C ILE A 63 -9.76 1.01 9.65
N ARG A 64 -10.46 -0.11 9.90
CA ARG A 64 -11.21 -0.82 8.86
C ARG A 64 -12.30 0.03 8.22
N ARG A 65 -13.05 0.80 9.02
CA ARG A 65 -14.14 1.65 8.55
C ARG A 65 -13.62 2.83 7.73
N LEU A 66 -12.54 3.48 8.17
CA LEU A 66 -11.85 4.54 7.41
C LEU A 66 -11.26 3.99 6.10
N TRP A 67 -10.71 2.78 6.13
CA TRP A 67 -10.14 2.11 4.96
C TRP A 67 -11.20 1.71 3.92
N GLN A 68 -12.38 1.30 4.37
CA GLN A 68 -13.51 0.94 3.50
C GLN A 68 -14.20 2.17 2.90
N HIS A 69 -14.23 3.30 3.60
CA HIS A 69 -14.82 4.56 3.14
C HIS A 69 -13.85 5.49 2.39
N ARG A 70 -12.74 4.95 1.88
CA ARG A 70 -11.73 5.76 1.20
C ARG A 70 -12.32 6.40 -0.09
N PRO A 71 -12.19 7.73 -0.31
CA PRO A 71 -12.69 8.40 -1.51
C PRO A 71 -12.26 7.75 -2.83
N SER A 72 -13.02 7.96 -3.91
CA SER A 72 -12.80 7.32 -5.21
C SER A 72 -11.41 7.57 -5.81
N CYS A 73 -10.74 8.66 -5.45
CA CYS A 73 -9.36 8.96 -5.83
C CYS A 73 -8.29 8.18 -5.03
N LEU A 74 -8.71 7.41 -4.02
CA LEU A 74 -7.92 6.49 -3.19
C LEU A 74 -8.14 5.03 -3.59
N LYS A 75 -8.99 4.78 -4.58
CA LYS A 75 -9.03 3.47 -5.22
C LYS A 75 -7.72 3.32 -5.97
N PRO A 76 -6.99 2.20 -5.79
CA PRO A 76 -5.89 1.91 -6.68
C PRO A 76 -6.39 2.06 -8.12
N ILE A 77 -5.54 2.56 -9.01
CA ILE A 77 -5.72 2.28 -10.45
C ILE A 77 -5.97 0.77 -10.55
N HIS A 78 -6.82 0.34 -11.48
CA HIS A 78 -7.24 -1.06 -11.67
C HIS A 78 -6.08 -2.02 -12.03
N CYS A 79 -4.86 -1.74 -11.57
CA CYS A 79 -3.73 -2.63 -11.50
C CYS A 79 -4.22 -3.94 -10.87
N SER A 80 -4.22 -4.99 -11.67
CA SER A 80 -5.04 -6.17 -11.44
C SER A 80 -4.91 -6.75 -10.03
N ILE A 81 -6.02 -7.28 -9.52
CA ILE A 81 -6.08 -8.06 -8.28
C ILE A 81 -5.32 -9.39 -8.45
N THR A 82 -4.85 -9.69 -9.66
CA THR A 82 -4.19 -10.94 -10.01
C THR A 82 -2.90 -11.06 -9.21
N CYS A 83 -2.90 -12.06 -8.34
CA CYS A 83 -1.76 -12.51 -7.56
C CYS A 83 -0.57 -12.78 -8.48
N ASP A 84 0.64 -12.77 -7.91
CA ASP A 84 1.78 -13.43 -8.56
C ASP A 84 1.31 -14.84 -8.95
N LYS A 85 1.37 -15.16 -10.25
CA LYS A 85 0.65 -16.29 -10.84
C LYS A 85 1.21 -17.62 -10.36
N HIS A 86 2.52 -17.67 -10.14
CA HIS A 86 3.24 -18.85 -9.66
C HIS A 86 4.43 -18.45 -8.79
N ALA A 87 4.98 -19.42 -8.04
CA ALA A 87 6.09 -19.21 -7.12
C ALA A 87 7.32 -18.54 -7.77
N GLY A 88 7.61 -18.87 -9.03
CA GLY A 88 8.71 -18.22 -9.78
C GLY A 88 8.55 -16.71 -9.94
N GLU A 89 7.32 -16.20 -10.10
CA GLU A 89 7.07 -14.76 -10.23
C GLU A 89 7.22 -14.07 -8.87
N THR A 90 6.76 -14.69 -7.79
CA THR A 90 7.02 -14.20 -6.43
C THR A 90 8.51 -14.15 -6.13
N ILE A 91 9.25 -15.20 -6.45
CA ILE A 91 10.71 -15.24 -6.27
C ILE A 91 11.37 -14.12 -7.07
N ALA A 92 10.99 -13.97 -8.35
CA ALA A 92 11.52 -12.91 -9.20
C ALA A 92 11.27 -11.53 -8.61
N ASN A 93 10.02 -11.20 -8.27
CA ASN A 93 9.65 -9.90 -7.69
C ASN A 93 10.39 -9.60 -6.38
N VAL A 94 10.52 -10.59 -5.49
CA VAL A 94 11.28 -10.42 -4.23
C VAL A 94 12.76 -10.19 -4.52
N VAL A 95 13.37 -11.00 -5.38
CA VAL A 95 14.79 -10.87 -5.74
C VAL A 95 15.05 -9.51 -6.39
N THR A 96 14.19 -9.06 -7.30
CA THR A 96 14.32 -7.76 -7.96
C THR A 96 14.01 -6.57 -7.04
N SER A 97 13.42 -6.80 -5.86
CA SER A 97 13.23 -5.77 -4.82
C SER A 97 14.47 -5.55 -3.95
N LEU A 98 15.34 -6.57 -3.78
CA LEU A 98 16.53 -6.48 -2.93
C LEU A 98 17.53 -5.38 -3.35
N PRO A 99 17.75 -5.11 -4.65
CA PRO A 99 18.60 -4.01 -5.06
C PRO A 99 18.21 -2.64 -4.48
N PHE A 100 16.93 -2.36 -4.21
CA PHE A 100 16.54 -1.11 -3.53
C PHE A 100 17.15 -1.01 -2.12
N ILE A 101 17.24 -2.14 -1.39
CA ILE A 101 17.90 -2.19 -0.07
C ILE A 101 19.38 -1.87 -0.23
N VAL A 102 20.05 -2.53 -1.17
CA VAL A 102 21.49 -2.34 -1.43
C VAL A 102 21.77 -0.89 -1.81
N LEU A 103 20.98 -0.32 -2.72
CA LEU A 103 21.11 1.08 -3.12
C LEU A 103 20.92 2.02 -1.94
N GLY A 104 19.89 1.80 -1.10
CA GLY A 104 19.66 2.61 0.08
C GLY A 104 20.80 2.51 1.10
N LEU A 105 21.43 1.34 1.25
CA LEU A 105 22.63 1.18 2.07
C LEU A 105 23.84 1.92 1.48
N GLN A 106 23.98 1.96 0.16
CA GLN A 106 25.08 2.63 -0.55
C GLN A 106 24.88 4.14 -0.72
N THR A 107 23.66 4.67 -0.58
CA THR A 107 23.36 6.09 -0.76
C THR A 107 24.16 6.97 0.23
N PRO A 108 24.76 8.10 -0.22
CA PRO A 108 25.49 9.03 0.64
C PRO A 108 24.65 9.62 1.79
N ARG A 109 25.14 9.51 3.04
CA ARG A 109 24.45 10.02 4.26
C ARG A 109 25.09 11.29 4.81
N LYS A 110 25.35 12.27 3.93
CA LYS A 110 26.04 13.52 4.29
C LYS A 110 25.23 14.42 5.23
N ASN A 111 23.89 14.34 5.19
CA ASN A 111 23.02 15.13 6.06
C ASN A 111 21.70 14.39 6.35
N LEU A 112 20.86 14.97 7.22
CA LEU A 112 19.59 14.37 7.62
C LEU A 112 18.66 14.09 6.41
N ASN A 113 18.59 14.96 5.41
CA ASN A 113 17.70 14.74 4.26
C ASN A 113 18.18 13.56 3.41
N THR A 114 19.49 13.46 3.15
CA THR A 114 20.05 12.33 2.39
C THR A 114 20.00 11.04 3.19
N ALA A 115 20.13 11.09 4.53
CA ALA A 115 19.95 9.94 5.40
C ALA A 115 18.50 9.44 5.44
N ILE A 116 17.52 10.34 5.51
CA ILE A 116 16.09 9.98 5.43
C ILE A 116 15.78 9.36 4.07
N TYR A 117 16.29 9.92 2.96
CA TYR A 117 16.16 9.34 1.63
C TYR A 117 16.79 7.94 1.52
N ALA A 118 18.02 7.77 2.02
CA ALA A 118 18.68 6.47 2.04
C ALA A 118 17.86 5.40 2.80
N ASN A 119 17.31 5.77 3.95
CA ASN A 119 16.49 4.88 4.77
C ASN A 119 15.11 4.61 4.14
N SER A 120 14.50 5.58 3.48
CA SER A 120 13.23 5.36 2.78
C SER A 120 13.41 4.41 1.59
N LEU A 121 14.54 4.48 0.89
CA LEU A 121 14.88 3.55 -0.19
C LEU A 121 15.07 2.10 0.31
N VAL A 122 15.71 1.91 1.47
CA VAL A 122 15.72 0.61 2.17
C VAL A 122 14.30 0.15 2.47
N GLY A 123 13.46 1.07 2.96
CA GLY A 123 12.06 0.80 3.25
C GLY A 123 11.23 0.39 2.02
N VAL A 124 11.54 0.90 0.82
CA VAL A 124 10.93 0.43 -0.45
C VAL A 124 11.23 -1.04 -0.68
N GLY A 125 12.51 -1.44 -0.61
CA GLY A 125 12.88 -2.84 -0.81
C GLY A 125 12.22 -3.78 0.20
N ILE A 126 12.12 -3.36 1.47
CA ILE A 126 11.42 -4.12 2.52
C ILE A 126 9.91 -4.19 2.24
N ALA A 127 9.26 -3.06 1.95
CA ALA A 127 7.82 -3.00 1.72
C ALA A 127 7.41 -3.83 0.49
N SER A 128 8.17 -3.72 -0.60
CA SER A 128 7.94 -4.49 -1.83
C SER A 128 8.15 -5.98 -1.60
N SER A 129 9.23 -6.38 -0.91
CA SER A 129 9.47 -7.79 -0.56
C SER A 129 8.34 -8.38 0.28
N LEU A 130 7.85 -7.64 1.28
CA LEU A 130 6.71 -8.06 2.11
C LEU A 130 5.42 -8.15 1.28
N TYR A 131 5.17 -7.19 0.40
CA TYR A 131 4.02 -7.19 -0.49
C TYR A 131 4.00 -8.45 -1.37
N HIS A 132 5.07 -8.74 -2.10
CA HIS A 132 5.14 -9.91 -2.99
C HIS A 132 5.16 -11.24 -2.23
N SER A 133 5.75 -11.28 -1.03
CA SER A 133 5.72 -12.47 -0.17
C SER A 133 4.36 -12.73 0.48
N SER A 134 3.42 -11.78 0.41
CA SER A 134 2.13 -11.86 1.11
C SER A 134 0.99 -12.41 0.26
N LYS A 135 -0.02 -12.96 0.94
CA LYS A 135 -1.24 -13.54 0.35
C LYS A 135 -2.49 -13.09 1.10
N GLY A 136 -3.65 -13.18 0.45
CA GLY A 136 -4.94 -12.85 1.08
C GLY A 136 -5.11 -11.36 1.43
N GLU A 137 -5.87 -11.06 2.48
CA GLU A 137 -6.28 -9.68 2.80
C GLU A 137 -5.11 -8.77 3.23
N ILE A 138 -4.06 -9.31 3.87
CA ILE A 138 -2.90 -8.51 4.28
C ILE A 138 -2.13 -7.96 3.07
N ARG A 139 -2.18 -8.63 1.92
CA ARG A 139 -1.56 -8.18 0.68
C ARG A 139 -2.12 -6.84 0.22
N LYS A 140 -3.41 -6.56 0.43
CA LYS A 140 -4.03 -5.26 0.07
C LYS A 140 -3.41 -4.11 0.87
N PHE A 141 -3.14 -4.34 2.15
CA PHE A 141 -2.47 -3.36 3.02
C PHE A 141 -1.00 -3.21 2.65
N LEU A 142 -0.28 -4.32 2.43
CA LEU A 142 1.13 -4.29 2.05
C LEU A 142 1.36 -3.65 0.68
N ARG A 143 0.43 -3.83 -0.27
CA ARG A 143 0.44 -3.14 -1.57
C ARG A 143 0.37 -1.62 -1.39
N TRP A 144 -0.54 -1.16 -0.52
CA TRP A 144 -0.61 0.26 -0.20
C TRP A 144 0.66 0.75 0.46
N ALA A 145 1.20 -0.01 1.42
CA ALA A 145 2.45 0.34 2.09
C ALA A 145 3.61 0.45 1.08
N ASP A 146 3.70 -0.47 0.12
CA ASP A 146 4.70 -0.44 -0.95
C ASP A 146 4.60 0.83 -1.80
N TYR A 147 3.42 1.12 -2.36
CA TYR A 147 3.21 2.35 -3.15
C TYR A 147 3.43 3.63 -2.33
N THR A 148 2.99 3.67 -1.07
CA THR A 148 3.26 4.80 -0.19
C THR A 148 4.75 4.95 0.12
N MET A 149 5.50 3.86 0.25
CA MET A 149 6.95 3.90 0.44
C MET A 149 7.71 4.36 -0.80
N ILE A 150 7.27 3.95 -2.00
CA ILE A 150 7.80 4.49 -3.27
C ILE A 150 7.59 6.00 -3.31
N ALA A 151 6.37 6.47 -3.05
CA ALA A 151 6.03 7.90 -3.04
C ALA A 151 6.80 8.69 -1.97
N THR A 152 6.96 8.09 -0.78
CA THR A 152 7.75 8.66 0.31
C THR A 152 9.20 8.81 -0.12
N THR A 153 9.76 7.80 -0.77
CA THR A 153 11.16 7.81 -1.24
C THR A 153 11.38 8.88 -2.31
N THR A 154 10.47 9.02 -3.27
CA THR A 154 10.54 10.10 -4.27
C THR A 154 10.45 11.49 -3.64
N LEU A 155 9.59 11.67 -2.62
CA LEU A 155 9.49 12.91 -1.85
C LEU A 155 10.78 13.20 -1.05
N CYS A 156 11.39 12.17 -0.46
CA CYS A 156 12.64 12.31 0.27
C CYS A 156 13.81 12.67 -0.67
N LEU A 157 13.85 12.08 -1.87
CA LEU A 157 14.86 12.39 -2.88
C LEU A 157 14.76 13.84 -3.34
N SER A 158 13.56 14.30 -3.73
CA SER A 158 13.34 15.68 -4.15
C SER A 158 13.65 16.69 -3.03
N ARG A 159 13.46 16.29 -1.76
CA ARG A 159 13.90 17.07 -0.59
C ARG A 159 15.41 17.13 -0.47
N ALA A 160 16.09 16.01 -0.68
CA ALA A 160 17.53 15.88 -0.55
C ALA A 160 18.28 16.67 -1.63
N LEU A 161 17.71 16.77 -2.83
CA LEU A 161 18.26 17.55 -3.96
C LEU A 161 18.11 19.07 -3.81
N ARG A 162 17.39 19.51 -2.78
CA ARG A 162 17.31 20.86 -2.20
C ARG A 162 17.96 21.99 -3.00
N ASN A 163 17.32 22.37 -4.11
CA ASN A 163 17.57 23.68 -4.70
C ASN A 163 16.29 24.43 -5.12
N GLU A 164 15.13 23.77 -5.28
CA GLU A 164 13.97 24.43 -5.93
C GLU A 164 12.57 24.14 -5.33
N ASN A 165 12.41 23.16 -4.43
CA ASN A 165 11.08 22.74 -3.97
C ASN A 165 10.51 23.63 -2.84
N PRO A 166 9.32 24.24 -2.99
CA PRO A 166 8.74 25.06 -1.94
C PRO A 166 8.31 24.21 -0.73
N ARG A 167 8.53 24.71 0.49
CA ARG A 167 8.18 24.00 1.74
C ARG A 167 6.71 23.58 1.78
N LEU A 168 5.84 24.38 1.18
CA LEU A 168 4.41 24.09 1.05
C LEU A 168 4.15 22.85 0.19
N LEU A 169 4.86 22.67 -0.93
CA LEU A 169 4.71 21.48 -1.77
C LEU A 169 5.13 20.22 -0.99
N MET A 170 6.22 20.30 -0.23
CA MET A 170 6.67 19.18 0.59
C MET A 170 5.65 18.81 1.66
N ALA A 171 5.08 19.81 2.34
CA ALA A 171 4.03 19.60 3.34
C ALA A 171 2.75 19.04 2.70
N ALA A 172 2.29 19.62 1.59
CA ALA A 172 1.11 19.15 0.88
C ALA A 172 1.29 17.71 0.37
N SER A 173 2.45 17.39 -0.20
CA SER A 173 2.77 16.03 -0.63
C SER A 173 2.82 15.05 0.54
N ALA A 174 3.40 15.43 1.68
CA ALA A 174 3.40 14.59 2.87
C ALA A 174 1.97 14.30 3.39
N LEU A 175 1.08 15.29 3.34
CA LEU A 175 -0.33 15.11 3.68
C LEU A 175 -1.07 14.22 2.68
N LEU A 176 -0.68 14.27 1.40
CA LEU A 176 -1.28 13.48 0.32
C LEU A 176 -0.73 12.05 0.20
N LEU A 177 0.44 11.73 0.77
CA LEU A 177 1.06 10.40 0.72
C LEU A 177 0.12 9.22 1.04
N PRO A 178 -0.67 9.23 2.14
CA PRO A 178 -1.53 8.10 2.46
C PRO A 178 -2.71 7.97 1.49
N PHE A 179 -2.98 9.01 0.69
CA PHE A 179 -4.17 9.15 -0.12
C PHE A 179 -3.88 8.98 -1.62
N GLN A 180 -2.90 9.69 -2.15
CA GLN A 180 -2.58 9.75 -3.57
C GLN A 180 -1.08 9.51 -3.82
N PRO A 181 -0.53 8.35 -3.44
CA PRO A 181 0.90 8.06 -3.56
C PRO A 181 1.40 8.16 -5.01
N LEU A 182 0.60 7.76 -6.01
CA LEU A 182 0.99 7.84 -7.42
C LEU A 182 1.15 9.28 -7.91
N MET A 183 0.22 10.17 -7.55
CA MET A 183 0.31 11.60 -7.90
C MET A 183 1.52 12.25 -7.23
N VAL A 184 1.75 11.95 -5.94
CA VAL A 184 2.93 12.44 -5.22
C VAL A 184 4.21 11.94 -5.90
N SER A 185 4.26 10.66 -6.27
CA SER A 185 5.41 10.09 -7.01
C SER A 185 5.62 10.80 -8.33
N ALA A 186 4.57 10.99 -9.14
CA ALA A 186 4.67 11.64 -10.44
C ALA A 186 5.22 13.08 -10.34
N VAL A 187 4.69 13.87 -9.40
CA VAL A 187 5.14 15.25 -9.18
C VAL A 187 6.61 15.28 -8.75
N HIS A 188 7.00 14.48 -7.76
CA HIS A 188 8.36 14.51 -7.22
C HIS A 188 9.40 13.88 -8.15
N THR A 189 9.01 12.87 -8.93
CA THR A 189 9.85 12.34 -10.02
C THR A 189 10.06 13.39 -11.11
N GLY A 190 9.01 14.12 -11.51
CA GLY A 190 9.15 15.20 -12.49
C GLY A 190 10.08 16.32 -12.02
N LEU A 191 9.98 16.73 -10.75
CA LEU A 191 10.87 17.72 -10.15
C LEU A 191 12.32 17.25 -10.07
N MET A 192 12.52 15.98 -9.73
CA MET A 192 13.84 15.36 -9.72
C MET A 192 14.43 15.29 -11.13
N GLU A 193 13.65 14.92 -12.15
CA GLU A 193 14.10 14.88 -13.54
C GLU A 193 14.51 16.27 -14.05
N VAL A 194 13.73 17.32 -13.77
CA VAL A 194 14.10 18.70 -14.10
C VAL A 194 15.41 19.09 -13.42
N SER A 195 15.57 18.73 -12.14
CA SER A 195 16.80 18.98 -11.39
C SER A 195 18.00 18.23 -11.97
N PHE A 196 17.81 16.97 -12.40
CA PHE A 196 18.84 16.15 -13.03
C PHE A 196 19.24 16.75 -14.38
N ALA A 197 18.27 17.03 -15.25
CA ALA A 197 18.53 17.62 -16.57
C ALA A 197 19.25 18.96 -16.47
N ARG A 198 18.84 19.82 -15.52
CA ARG A 198 19.51 21.10 -15.24
C ARG A 198 20.97 20.88 -14.85
N ARG A 199 21.25 19.98 -13.90
CA ARG A 199 22.62 19.70 -13.46
C ARG A 199 23.46 19.04 -14.55
N ALA A 200 22.93 18.08 -15.30
CA ALA A 200 23.63 17.44 -16.41
C ALA A 200 23.96 18.40 -17.57
N SER A 201 23.21 19.51 -17.69
CA SER A 201 23.54 20.57 -18.66
C SER A 201 24.79 21.37 -18.25
N ILE A 202 25.03 21.52 -16.94
CA ILE A 202 26.13 22.31 -16.35
C ILE A 202 27.36 21.42 -16.09
N GLU A 203 27.13 20.24 -15.54
CA GLU A 203 28.14 19.27 -15.10
C GLU A 203 28.25 18.14 -16.13
N PRO A 204 29.25 18.13 -17.02
CA PRO A 204 29.36 17.14 -18.10
C PRO A 204 29.51 15.71 -17.59
N GLU A 205 30.05 15.52 -16.37
CA GLU A 205 30.22 14.23 -15.71
C GLU A 205 28.89 13.54 -15.42
N LEU A 206 27.80 14.31 -15.25
CA LEU A 206 26.47 13.78 -14.97
C LEU A 206 25.70 13.34 -16.23
N ARG A 207 26.17 13.67 -17.44
CA ARG A 207 25.43 13.40 -18.69
C ARG A 207 25.20 11.91 -18.92
N MET A 208 26.21 11.08 -18.65
CA MET A 208 26.05 9.63 -18.80
C MET A 208 25.03 9.08 -17.80
N ALA A 209 25.11 9.53 -16.54
CA ALA A 209 24.16 9.15 -15.50
C ALA A 209 22.73 9.60 -15.85
N HIS A 210 22.57 10.81 -16.41
CA HIS A 210 21.27 11.34 -16.84
C HIS A 210 20.71 10.57 -18.05
N ASN A 211 21.53 10.24 -19.04
CA ASN A 211 21.11 9.40 -20.17
C ASN A 211 20.63 8.03 -19.70
N LEU A 212 21.40 7.38 -18.82
CA LEU A 212 21.00 6.10 -18.26
C LEU A 212 19.72 6.23 -17.43
N HIS A 213 19.60 7.29 -16.61
CA HIS A 213 18.39 7.62 -15.87
C HIS A 213 17.18 7.70 -16.81
N LYS A 214 17.24 8.55 -17.84
CA LYS A 214 16.16 8.74 -18.81
C LYS A 214 15.75 7.44 -19.49
N MET A 215 16.71 6.64 -19.96
CA MET A 215 16.41 5.36 -20.61
C MET A 215 15.72 4.38 -19.65
N SER A 216 16.25 4.27 -18.42
CA SER A 216 15.66 3.41 -17.40
C SER A 216 14.30 3.89 -16.91
N SER A 217 14.07 5.21 -16.81
CA SER A 217 12.79 5.82 -16.44
C SER A 217 11.74 5.67 -17.54
N LEU A 218 12.12 5.80 -18.81
CA LEU A 218 11.23 5.52 -19.95
C LEU A 218 10.84 4.04 -20.00
N LEU A 219 11.82 3.14 -19.86
CA LEU A 219 11.59 1.70 -19.83
C LEU A 219 10.72 1.32 -18.62
N GLY A 220 11.02 1.87 -17.44
CA GLY A 220 10.24 1.68 -16.23
C GLY A 220 8.81 2.19 -16.39
N GLY A 221 8.60 3.38 -16.94
CA GLY A 221 7.27 3.90 -17.23
C GLY A 221 6.48 3.00 -18.20
N ALA A 222 7.13 2.53 -19.26
CA ALA A 222 6.52 1.61 -20.22
C ALA A 222 6.14 0.26 -19.57
N LEU A 223 7.04 -0.32 -18.76
CA LEU A 223 6.80 -1.57 -18.03
C LEU A 223 5.69 -1.41 -16.98
N PHE A 224 5.61 -0.27 -16.30
CA PHE A 224 4.54 0.03 -15.35
C PHE A 224 3.17 0.06 -16.04
N ILE A 225 3.08 0.71 -17.21
CA ILE A 225 1.85 0.72 -18.02
C ILE A 225 1.54 -0.68 -18.56
N ALA A 226 2.57 -1.41 -19.00
CA ALA A 226 2.40 -2.77 -19.53
C ALA A 226 1.92 -3.76 -18.45
N ASP A 227 2.33 -3.60 -17.19
CA ASP A 227 1.86 -4.41 -16.05
C ASP A 227 0.34 -4.28 -15.86
N ASP A 228 -0.19 -3.08 -16.13
CA ASP A 228 -1.64 -2.80 -16.08
C ASP A 228 -2.38 -3.27 -17.33
N CYS A 229 -1.80 -3.08 -18.52
CA CYS A 229 -2.43 -3.44 -19.80
C CYS A 229 -2.39 -4.94 -20.09
N PHE A 230 -1.36 -5.63 -19.62
CA PHE A 230 -1.10 -7.05 -19.87
C PHE A 230 -0.92 -7.81 -18.55
N PRO A 231 -1.94 -7.86 -17.69
CA PRO A 231 -1.85 -8.51 -16.37
C PRO A 231 -1.58 -10.01 -16.47
N ASP A 232 -1.72 -10.57 -17.67
CA ASP A 232 -1.48 -11.98 -17.90
C ASP A 232 -0.04 -12.37 -18.23
N THR A 233 0.81 -11.39 -18.55
CA THR A 233 2.20 -11.62 -18.92
C THR A 233 3.06 -11.65 -17.66
N PRO A 234 3.71 -12.79 -17.33
CA PRO A 234 4.50 -12.90 -16.12
C PRO A 234 5.76 -12.03 -16.19
N TYR A 235 6.30 -11.67 -15.01
CA TYR A 235 7.59 -11.00 -14.84
C TYR A 235 7.69 -9.55 -15.33
N ILE A 236 6.64 -8.93 -15.86
CA ILE A 236 6.65 -7.50 -16.22
C ILE A 236 6.97 -6.65 -14.99
N HIS A 237 6.34 -6.94 -13.87
CA HIS A 237 6.58 -6.26 -12.59
C HIS A 237 8.04 -6.37 -12.11
N ALA A 238 8.63 -7.57 -12.22
CA ALA A 238 10.04 -7.79 -11.88
C ALA A 238 10.98 -7.01 -12.82
N ALA A 239 10.68 -6.95 -14.11
CA ALA A 239 11.41 -6.10 -15.06
C ALA A 239 11.27 -4.61 -14.71
N TRP A 240 10.09 -4.17 -14.27
CA TRP A 240 9.86 -2.82 -13.78
C TRP A 240 10.74 -2.49 -12.57
N HIS A 241 10.87 -3.40 -11.59
CA HIS A 241 11.78 -3.24 -10.45
C HIS A 241 13.23 -3.01 -10.89
N LEU A 242 13.72 -3.79 -11.87
CA LEU A 242 15.08 -3.68 -12.38
C LEU A 242 15.31 -2.33 -13.06
N ALA A 243 14.40 -1.91 -13.94
CA ALA A 243 14.48 -0.62 -14.61
C ALA A 243 14.46 0.53 -13.59
N ALA A 244 13.55 0.48 -12.61
CA ALA A 244 13.46 1.48 -11.55
C ALA A 244 14.73 1.52 -10.67
N THR A 245 15.29 0.36 -10.33
CA THR A 245 16.55 0.26 -9.56
C THR A 245 17.70 0.94 -10.30
N ILE A 246 17.86 0.67 -11.61
CA ILE A 246 18.90 1.31 -12.43
C ILE A 246 18.72 2.83 -12.43
N GLY A 247 17.48 3.31 -12.63
CA GLY A 247 17.17 4.74 -12.63
C GLY A 247 17.40 5.42 -11.28
N ILE A 248 17.07 4.76 -10.17
CA ILE A 248 17.34 5.30 -8.83
C ILE A 248 18.85 5.29 -8.52
N GLY A 249 19.57 4.27 -8.98
CA GLY A 249 21.01 4.18 -8.81
C GLY A 249 21.75 5.37 -9.42
N THR A 250 21.28 5.91 -10.56
CA THR A 250 21.85 7.12 -11.14
C THR A 250 21.51 8.39 -10.35
N CYS A 251 20.38 8.44 -9.64
CA CYS A 251 20.03 9.56 -8.77
C CYS A 251 20.98 9.72 -7.57
N ASN A 252 21.62 8.63 -7.10
CA ASN A 252 22.62 8.73 -6.02
C ASN A 252 23.81 9.61 -6.44
N LYS A 253 24.15 9.67 -7.73
CA LYS A 253 25.18 10.59 -8.25
C LYS A 253 24.83 12.06 -8.07
N LEU A 254 23.55 12.40 -7.96
CA LEU A 254 23.13 13.76 -7.65
C LEU A 254 23.35 14.12 -6.17
N LEU A 255 23.61 13.16 -5.30
CA LEU A 255 23.85 13.38 -3.87
C LEU A 255 25.34 13.39 -3.52
N GLU A 256 26.20 13.04 -4.48
CA GLU A 256 27.65 13.23 -4.45
C GLU A 256 28.02 14.71 -4.64
#